data_AF-A0A800JPR8-F1
#
_entry.id   AF-A0A800JPR8-F1
#
_cell.length_a   1.000
_cell.length_b   1.000
_cell.length_c   1.000
_cell.angle_alpha   90.00
_cell.angle_beta   90.00
_cell.angle_gamma   90.00
#
_symmetry.space_group_name_H-M   'P 1'
#
loop_
_entity.id
_entity.type
_entity.pdbx_description
1 polymer ?
#
loop_
_entity_poly.entity_id
_entity_poly.type
_entity_poly.pdbx_seq_one_letter_code
_entity_poly.pdbx_strand_id
1 'polypeptide(L)'
;MNNKVINFLDCPKTKLGKFFSVFLLILIYLTVVLVIVQERFSESYLIYKDEISFIENFILFIFAAELIARLVFVKDKFKYVFSFYGVVDILAVVPGMLAFILPIPLDSAWLRVFRIFRITRVLKMLSKKQGNGIIGKIMPYVAIAVGYKGVLIIFEGYDWWPKIENMNTAVSVIGFSLAVLLGTKMSVTNNRIFQIEDAVCRVVGSMRDMQSIEAIRPAMKKWSILLYKTLKHPQIDKGEAVDKMRSETDSFEVVLESNGVGGPNTAGFHRDVSFLLHRVLAKTPAVYDGFLRIVITLYILVLIFIVPGIGGLVLTVLMVYVLGGMYFLIEDMDNPLSYEEDSFIDVRLDALEFFNK
;
A
#
# COMPACT_ATOMS: atom_id res chain seq x y z
N MET A 1 -11.20 32.44 0.55
CA MET A 1 -12.41 31.58 0.68
C MET A 1 -12.20 30.16 0.16
N ASN A 2 -11.46 29.96 -0.94
CA ASN A 2 -11.26 28.64 -1.60
C ASN A 2 -10.82 27.49 -0.67
N ASN A 3 -9.92 27.75 0.29
CA ASN A 3 -9.45 26.70 1.20
C ASN A 3 -10.52 26.20 2.18
N LYS A 4 -11.58 26.97 2.48
CA LYS A 4 -12.61 26.53 3.45
C LYS A 4 -13.51 25.43 2.88
N VAL A 5 -13.86 25.50 1.59
CA VAL A 5 -14.73 24.51 0.93
C VAL A 5 -13.96 23.20 0.72
N ILE A 6 -12.71 23.28 0.28
CA ILE A 6 -11.85 22.09 0.17
C ILE A 6 -11.61 21.46 1.53
N ASN A 7 -11.29 22.25 2.56
CA ASN A 7 -11.11 21.72 3.91
C ASN A 7 -12.38 21.07 4.45
N PHE A 8 -13.57 21.58 4.11
CA PHE A 8 -14.84 20.94 4.45
C PHE A 8 -14.99 19.56 3.78
N LEU A 9 -14.55 19.44 2.52
CA LEU A 9 -14.61 18.20 1.75
C LEU A 9 -13.52 17.19 2.12
N ASP A 10 -12.31 17.64 2.40
CA ASP A 10 -11.12 16.78 2.57
C ASP A 10 -10.79 16.48 4.04
N CYS A 11 -11.02 17.45 4.92
CA CYS A 11 -10.70 17.35 6.35
C CYS A 11 -11.91 17.75 7.19
N PRO A 12 -12.92 16.87 7.37
CA PRO A 12 -14.16 17.20 8.07
C PRO A 12 -13.94 17.42 9.56
N LYS A 13 -13.49 18.62 9.94
CA LYS A 13 -13.30 19.04 11.34
C LYS A 13 -14.63 19.46 11.98
N THR A 14 -15.60 19.93 11.19
CA THR A 14 -16.91 20.40 11.65
C THR A 14 -17.96 19.26 11.69
N LYS A 15 -18.96 19.35 12.58
CA LYS A 15 -20.08 18.39 12.66
C LYS A 15 -20.79 18.22 11.31
N LEU A 16 -21.00 19.32 10.58
CA LEU A 16 -21.58 19.32 9.24
C LEU A 16 -20.69 18.62 8.19
N GLY A 17 -19.37 18.84 8.23
CA GLY A 17 -18.44 18.17 7.31
C GLY A 17 -18.40 16.65 7.53
N LYS A 18 -18.51 16.21 8.79
CA LYS A 18 -18.60 14.79 9.14
C LYS A 18 -19.91 14.18 8.63
N PHE A 19 -21.05 14.85 8.85
CA PHE A 19 -22.33 14.41 8.33
C PHE A 19 -22.32 14.30 6.80
N PHE A 20 -21.82 15.31 6.11
CA PHE A 20 -21.71 15.30 4.65
C PHE A 20 -20.79 14.17 4.14
N SER A 21 -19.68 13.92 4.83
CA SER A 21 -18.77 12.81 4.50
C SER A 21 -19.46 11.44 4.67
N VAL A 22 -20.24 11.25 5.74
CA VAL A 22 -21.03 10.04 5.98
C VAL A 22 -22.17 9.91 4.96
N PHE A 23 -22.81 11.02 4.60
CA PHE A 23 -23.84 11.04 3.57
C PHE A 23 -23.29 10.59 2.22
N LEU A 24 -22.19 11.17 1.75
CA LEU A 24 -21.52 10.73 0.52
C LEU A 24 -21.12 9.25 0.60
N LEU A 25 -20.63 8.80 1.77
CA LEU A 25 -20.30 7.40 1.99
C LEU A 25 -21.52 6.48 1.78
N ILE A 26 -22.67 6.81 2.36
CA ILE A 26 -23.91 6.07 2.19
C ILE A 26 -24.31 6.02 0.71
N LEU A 27 -24.18 7.13 -0.03
CA LEU A 27 -24.46 7.15 -1.47
C LEU A 27 -23.53 6.24 -2.27
N ILE A 28 -22.24 6.14 -1.91
CA ILE A 28 -21.31 5.20 -2.54
C ILE A 28 -21.79 3.77 -2.33
N TYR A 29 -22.10 3.38 -1.08
CA TYR A 29 -22.62 2.03 -0.79
C TYR A 29 -23.91 1.74 -1.54
N LEU A 30 -24.84 2.70 -1.57
CA LEU A 30 -26.09 2.56 -2.31
C LEU A 30 -25.81 2.35 -3.80
N THR A 31 -24.84 3.06 -4.39
CA THR A 31 -24.44 2.87 -5.80
C THR A 31 -23.99 1.43 -6.06
N VAL A 32 -23.21 0.83 -5.15
CA VAL A 32 -22.74 -0.56 -5.29
C VAL A 32 -23.91 -1.54 -5.21
N VAL A 33 -24.81 -1.35 -4.25
CA VAL A 33 -26.01 -2.20 -4.11
C VAL A 33 -26.85 -2.14 -5.38
N LEU A 34 -27.08 -0.94 -5.93
CA LEU A 34 -27.85 -0.77 -7.17
C LEU A 34 -27.20 -1.49 -8.35
N VAL A 35 -25.88 -1.42 -8.49
CA VAL A 35 -25.14 -2.16 -9.53
C VAL A 35 -25.30 -3.67 -9.35
N ILE A 36 -25.22 -4.18 -8.12
CA ILE A 36 -25.43 -5.62 -7.85
C ILE A 36 -26.88 -6.02 -8.18
N VAL A 37 -27.86 -5.19 -7.81
CA VAL A 37 -29.28 -5.43 -8.12
C VAL A 37 -29.51 -5.49 -9.63
N GLN A 38 -28.95 -4.54 -10.38
CA GLN A 38 -29.08 -4.48 -11.84
C GLN A 38 -28.49 -5.73 -12.52
N GLU A 39 -27.32 -6.19 -12.07
CA GLU A 39 -26.60 -7.29 -12.72
C GLU A 39 -27.09 -8.69 -12.28
N ARG A 40 -27.46 -8.86 -11.01
CA ARG A 40 -27.85 -10.18 -10.46
C ARG A 40 -29.35 -10.44 -10.53
N PHE A 41 -30.17 -9.41 -10.43
CA PHE A 41 -31.63 -9.51 -10.38
C PHE A 41 -32.27 -8.77 -11.55
N SER A 42 -31.84 -9.11 -12.77
CA SER A 42 -32.26 -8.44 -14.01
C SER A 42 -33.78 -8.41 -14.19
N GLU A 43 -34.49 -9.49 -13.84
CA GLU A 43 -35.96 -9.56 -13.94
C GLU A 43 -36.66 -8.59 -12.98
N SER A 44 -36.19 -8.50 -11.73
CA SER A 44 -36.72 -7.55 -10.74
C SER A 44 -36.32 -6.10 -11.06
N TYR A 45 -35.14 -5.90 -11.63
CA TYR A 45 -34.69 -4.58 -12.09
C TYR A 45 -35.59 -4.01 -13.19
N LEU A 46 -36.06 -4.85 -14.13
CA LEU A 46 -36.95 -4.40 -15.20
C LEU A 46 -38.28 -3.85 -14.68
N ILE A 47 -38.76 -4.37 -13.55
CA ILE A 47 -40.02 -3.94 -12.91
C ILE A 47 -39.86 -2.56 -12.25
N TYR A 48 -38.74 -2.32 -11.56
CA TYR A 48 -38.45 -1.08 -10.84
C TYR A 48 -37.44 -0.18 -11.57
N LYS A 49 -37.39 -0.29 -12.90
CA LYS A 49 -36.33 0.31 -13.72
C LYS A 49 -36.32 1.82 -13.57
N ASP A 50 -37.49 2.45 -13.54
CA ASP A 50 -37.62 3.90 -13.52
C ASP A 50 -37.27 4.48 -12.13
N GLU A 51 -37.69 3.81 -11.06
CA GLU A 51 -37.35 4.21 -9.68
C GLU A 51 -35.86 4.05 -9.40
N ILE A 52 -35.28 2.92 -9.81
CA ILE A 52 -33.83 2.68 -9.66
C ILE A 52 -33.06 3.71 -10.49
N SER A 53 -33.46 3.95 -11.74
CA SER A 53 -32.81 4.95 -12.60
C SER A 53 -32.90 6.36 -12.03
N PHE A 54 -34.03 6.72 -11.42
CA PHE A 54 -34.19 8.01 -10.73
C PHE A 54 -33.18 8.16 -9.58
N ILE A 55 -33.06 7.14 -8.72
CA ILE A 55 -32.10 7.15 -7.61
C ILE A 55 -30.66 7.24 -8.13
N GLU A 56 -30.31 6.45 -9.15
CA GLU A 56 -28.98 6.49 -9.76
C GLU A 56 -28.62 7.86 -10.33
N ASN A 57 -29.58 8.50 -11.00
CA ASN A 57 -29.42 9.82 -11.58
C ASN A 57 -29.28 10.88 -10.48
N PHE A 58 -30.09 10.80 -9.42
CA PHE A 58 -29.96 11.68 -8.26
C PHE A 58 -28.57 11.57 -7.61
N ILE A 59 -28.09 10.34 -7.39
CA ILE A 59 -26.75 10.08 -6.86
C ILE A 59 -25.68 10.67 -7.81
N LEU A 60 -25.82 10.48 -9.12
CA LEU A 60 -24.90 11.02 -10.12
C LEU A 60 -24.84 12.55 -10.05
N PHE A 61 -25.98 13.23 -9.95
CA PHE A 61 -26.02 14.70 -9.83
C PHE A 61 -25.32 15.20 -8.57
N ILE A 62 -25.47 14.51 -7.43
CA ILE A 62 -24.76 14.85 -6.19
C ILE A 62 -23.24 14.74 -6.39
N PHE A 63 -22.75 13.67 -6.99
CA PHE A 63 -21.32 13.51 -7.27
C PHE A 63 -20.81 14.49 -8.34
N ALA A 64 -21.63 14.82 -9.33
CA ALA A 64 -21.31 15.87 -10.30
C ALA A 64 -21.14 17.22 -9.61
N ALA A 65 -22.04 17.57 -8.70
CA ALA A 65 -21.91 18.78 -7.89
C ALA A 65 -20.66 18.75 -7.00
N GLU A 66 -20.31 17.59 -6.41
CA GLU A 66 -19.07 17.42 -5.65
C GLU A 66 -17.82 17.65 -6.54
N LEU A 67 -17.78 17.04 -7.72
CA LEU A 67 -16.67 17.19 -8.66
C LEU A 67 -16.54 18.64 -9.14
N ILE A 68 -17.64 19.30 -9.49
CA ILE A 68 -17.65 20.71 -9.88
C ILE A 68 -17.14 21.58 -8.74
N ALA A 69 -17.60 21.37 -7.51
CA ALA A 69 -17.11 22.10 -6.35
C ALA A 69 -15.60 21.93 -6.19
N ARG A 70 -15.07 20.70 -6.31
CA ARG A 70 -13.62 20.44 -6.24
C ARG A 70 -12.86 21.17 -7.35
N LEU A 71 -13.31 21.08 -8.59
CA LEU A 71 -12.67 21.74 -9.74
C LEU A 71 -12.71 23.27 -9.65
N VAL A 72 -13.73 23.86 -9.04
CA VAL A 72 -13.86 25.31 -8.88
C VAL A 72 -12.95 25.82 -7.77
N PHE A 73 -12.88 25.12 -6.63
CA PHE A 73 -12.18 25.62 -5.45
C PHE A 73 -10.70 25.23 -5.40
N VAL A 74 -10.28 24.13 -6.05
CA VAL A 74 -8.87 23.68 -6.08
C VAL A 74 -7.96 24.74 -6.69
N LYS A 75 -6.79 24.95 -6.06
CA LYS A 75 -5.79 25.94 -6.47
C LYS A 75 -5.18 25.62 -7.84
N ASP A 76 -4.95 24.35 -8.15
CA ASP A 76 -4.38 23.88 -9.42
C ASP A 76 -5.26 22.78 -10.02
N LYS A 77 -6.10 23.18 -10.98
CA LYS A 77 -7.11 22.31 -11.60
C LYS A 77 -6.48 21.17 -12.39
N PHE A 78 -5.42 21.46 -13.14
CA PHE A 78 -4.73 20.46 -13.96
C PHE A 78 -4.06 19.42 -13.07
N LYS A 79 -3.35 19.87 -12.02
CA LYS A 79 -2.75 18.94 -11.07
C LYS A 79 -3.78 18.03 -10.38
N TYR A 80 -4.97 18.54 -10.08
CA TYR A 80 -6.04 17.71 -9.52
C TYR A 80 -6.66 16.77 -10.55
N VAL A 81 -7.01 17.23 -11.76
CA VAL A 81 -7.57 16.39 -12.83
C VAL A 81 -6.65 15.21 -13.17
N PHE A 82 -5.33 15.45 -13.21
CA PHE A 82 -4.32 14.41 -13.43
C PHE A 82 -3.86 13.71 -12.14
N SER A 83 -4.42 14.06 -10.98
CA SER A 83 -4.18 13.32 -9.73
C SER A 83 -5.03 12.05 -9.70
N PHE A 84 -4.58 11.06 -8.94
CA PHE A 84 -5.32 9.84 -8.69
C PHE A 84 -6.79 10.10 -8.28
N TYR A 85 -6.99 10.99 -7.30
CA TYR A 85 -8.32 11.32 -6.79
C TYR A 85 -9.20 12.05 -7.82
N GLY A 86 -8.61 12.91 -8.66
CA GLY A 86 -9.35 13.58 -9.72
C GLY A 86 -9.73 12.64 -10.86
N VAL A 87 -8.84 11.74 -11.26
CA VAL A 87 -9.15 10.71 -12.28
C VAL A 87 -10.30 9.82 -11.81
N VAL A 88 -10.27 9.35 -10.56
CA VAL A 88 -11.37 8.54 -9.99
C VAL A 88 -12.68 9.32 -9.95
N ASP A 89 -12.67 10.59 -9.52
CA ASP A 89 -13.89 11.42 -9.49
C ASP A 89 -14.45 11.69 -10.89
N ILE A 90 -13.58 11.90 -11.87
CA ILE A 90 -13.96 12.10 -13.27
C ILE A 90 -14.56 10.81 -13.85
N LEU A 91 -13.89 9.67 -13.70
CA LEU A 91 -14.40 8.37 -14.16
C LEU A 91 -15.71 7.98 -13.48
N ALA A 92 -15.94 8.45 -12.25
CA ALA A 92 -17.17 8.22 -11.52
C ALA A 92 -18.37 9.05 -12.02
N VAL A 93 -18.13 10.20 -12.68
CA VAL A 93 -19.17 11.20 -13.01
C VAL A 93 -19.32 11.38 -14.51
N VAL A 94 -18.22 11.60 -15.24
CA VAL A 94 -18.22 11.97 -16.65
C VAL A 94 -18.94 10.94 -17.52
N PRO A 95 -18.73 9.62 -17.37
CA PRO A 95 -19.47 8.65 -18.16
C PRO A 95 -20.99 8.75 -18.00
N GLY A 96 -21.47 9.01 -16.78
CA GLY A 96 -22.89 9.21 -16.50
C GLY A 96 -23.42 10.50 -17.10
N MET A 97 -22.67 11.61 -17.00
CA MET A 97 -23.06 12.91 -17.57
C MET A 97 -23.09 12.89 -19.10
N LEU A 98 -22.13 12.21 -19.75
CA LEU A 98 -22.10 12.06 -21.21
C LEU A 98 -23.35 11.33 -21.73
N ALA A 99 -23.90 10.39 -20.98
CA ALA A 99 -25.13 9.68 -21.33
C ALA A 99 -26.36 10.61 -21.43
N PHE A 100 -26.37 11.75 -20.76
CA PHE A 100 -27.45 12.75 -20.85
C PHE A 100 -27.28 13.74 -22.00
N ILE A 101 -26.03 14.01 -22.40
CA ILE A 101 -25.70 15.04 -23.40
C ILE A 101 -25.70 14.44 -24.81
N LEU A 102 -25.25 13.20 -24.95
CA LEU A 102 -25.18 12.53 -26.24
C LEU A 102 -26.57 11.92 -26.58
N PRO A 103 -27.18 12.25 -27.73
CA PRO A 103 -28.42 11.63 -28.20
C PRO A 103 -28.13 10.22 -28.76
N ILE A 104 -27.58 9.35 -27.91
CA ILE A 104 -27.32 7.95 -28.21
C ILE A 104 -28.49 7.14 -27.65
N PRO A 105 -29.02 6.14 -28.38
CA PRO A 105 -30.06 5.26 -27.84
C PRO A 105 -29.65 4.73 -26.46
N LEU A 106 -30.53 4.88 -25.46
CA LEU A 106 -30.32 4.47 -24.06
C LEU A 106 -29.90 2.99 -23.90
N ASP A 107 -30.15 2.17 -24.92
CA ASP A 107 -29.83 0.75 -25.00
C ASP A 107 -28.47 0.42 -25.67
N SER A 108 -27.65 1.44 -25.98
CA SER A 108 -26.31 1.20 -26.52
C SER A 108 -25.43 0.48 -25.48
N ALA A 109 -24.82 -0.65 -25.89
CA ALA A 109 -23.95 -1.47 -25.06
C ALA A 109 -22.83 -0.66 -24.37
N TRP A 110 -22.41 0.46 -24.96
CA TRP A 110 -21.34 1.32 -24.44
C TRP A 110 -21.80 2.11 -23.20
N LEU A 111 -23.06 2.57 -23.19
CA LEU A 111 -23.65 3.25 -22.04
C LEU A 111 -23.81 2.30 -20.84
N ARG A 112 -24.01 1.00 -21.08
CA ARG A 112 -24.06 -0.02 -20.02
C ARG A 112 -22.72 -0.17 -19.31
N VAL A 113 -21.62 -0.22 -20.07
CA VAL A 113 -20.28 -0.38 -19.48
C VAL A 113 -19.81 0.87 -18.75
N PHE A 114 -20.24 2.06 -19.20
CA PHE A 114 -20.03 3.30 -18.43
C PHE A 114 -20.65 3.28 -17.02
N ARG A 115 -21.67 2.43 -16.77
CA ARG A 115 -22.22 2.22 -15.41
C ARG A 115 -21.25 1.44 -14.53
N ILE A 116 -20.46 0.52 -15.09
CA ILE A 116 -19.44 -0.25 -14.35
C ILE A 116 -18.37 0.69 -13.78
N PHE A 117 -18.00 1.75 -14.49
CA PHE A 117 -17.06 2.76 -13.98
C PHE A 117 -17.53 3.44 -12.70
N ARG A 118 -18.83 3.39 -12.34
CA ARG A 118 -19.30 3.88 -11.03
C ARG A 118 -18.70 3.08 -9.86
N ILE A 119 -18.20 1.86 -10.07
CA ILE A 119 -17.46 1.09 -9.05
C ILE A 119 -16.18 1.79 -8.60
N THR A 120 -15.59 2.63 -9.46
CA THR A 120 -14.40 3.43 -9.11
C THR A 120 -14.67 4.37 -7.93
N ARG A 121 -15.93 4.73 -7.65
CA ARG A 121 -16.32 5.50 -6.46
C ARG A 121 -15.95 4.80 -5.15
N VAL A 122 -15.99 3.47 -5.13
CA VAL A 122 -15.57 2.68 -3.95
C VAL A 122 -14.07 2.81 -3.71
N LEU A 123 -13.28 2.95 -4.77
CA LEU A 123 -11.83 3.15 -4.68
C LEU A 123 -11.49 4.48 -4.01
N LYS A 124 -12.28 5.53 -4.23
CA LYS A 124 -12.16 6.83 -3.52
C LYS A 124 -12.25 6.66 -2.00
N MET A 125 -13.17 5.82 -1.52
CA MET A 125 -13.42 5.61 -0.09
C MET A 125 -12.22 4.98 0.62
N LEU A 126 -11.68 3.91 0.02
CA LEU A 126 -10.55 3.16 0.56
C LEU A 126 -9.28 4.02 0.64
N SER A 127 -9.11 4.98 -0.28
CA SER A 127 -7.98 5.90 -0.31
C SER A 127 -8.06 7.03 0.72
N LYS A 128 -9.27 7.54 1.02
CA LYS A 128 -9.45 8.76 1.84
C LYS A 128 -9.25 8.54 3.35
N LYS A 129 -9.35 7.30 3.83
CA LYS A 129 -9.24 6.95 5.26
C LYS A 129 -7.85 6.47 5.69
N GLN A 130 -6.97 6.12 4.76
CA GLN A 130 -5.64 5.58 5.04
C GLN A 130 -4.59 6.40 4.28
N GLY A 131 -4.08 7.45 4.92
CA GLY A 131 -2.79 8.04 4.53
C GLY A 131 -1.67 7.00 4.68
N ASN A 132 -0.57 7.16 3.95
CA ASN A 132 0.71 6.41 3.96
C ASN A 132 0.70 4.88 4.18
N GLY A 133 -0.44 4.20 4.22
CA GLY A 133 -0.56 2.77 4.44
C GLY A 133 -0.50 1.95 3.15
N ILE A 134 -0.43 0.62 3.27
CA ILE A 134 -0.35 -0.31 2.13
C ILE A 134 -1.51 -0.09 1.16
N ILE A 135 -2.70 0.17 1.70
CA ILE A 135 -3.91 0.48 0.93
C ILE A 135 -3.75 1.78 0.13
N GLY A 136 -3.03 2.78 0.65
CA GLY A 136 -2.73 4.00 -0.09
C GLY A 136 -1.79 3.77 -1.26
N LYS A 137 -0.70 3.00 -1.06
CA LYS A 137 0.28 2.70 -2.12
C LYS A 137 -0.32 1.83 -3.24
N ILE A 138 -1.22 0.91 -2.92
CA ILE A 138 -1.79 -0.03 -3.90
C ILE A 138 -2.96 0.53 -4.72
N MET A 139 -3.71 1.45 -4.12
CA MET A 139 -4.91 2.02 -4.69
C MET A 139 -4.77 2.57 -6.13
N PRO A 140 -3.70 3.31 -6.49
CA PRO A 140 -3.49 3.73 -7.89
C PRO A 140 -3.45 2.56 -8.87
N TYR A 141 -2.79 1.46 -8.51
CA TYR A 141 -2.71 0.26 -9.34
C TYR A 141 -4.08 -0.42 -9.48
N VAL A 142 -4.88 -0.47 -8.41
CA VAL A 142 -6.24 -1.02 -8.46
C VAL A 142 -7.11 -0.20 -9.41
N ALA A 143 -7.06 1.13 -9.35
CA ALA A 143 -7.87 1.95 -10.25
C ALA A 143 -7.43 1.85 -11.71
N ILE A 144 -6.11 1.78 -11.97
CA ILE A 144 -5.60 1.55 -13.33
C ILE A 144 -6.13 0.21 -13.86
N ALA A 145 -6.06 -0.84 -13.05
CA ALA A 145 -6.54 -2.16 -13.44
C ALA A 145 -8.06 -2.19 -13.67
N VAL A 146 -8.85 -1.54 -12.81
CA VAL A 146 -10.31 -1.37 -12.99
C VAL A 146 -10.62 -0.58 -14.25
N GLY A 147 -9.89 0.51 -14.50
CA GLY A 147 -10.08 1.33 -15.69
C GLY A 147 -9.79 0.54 -16.96
N TYR A 148 -8.65 -0.16 -17.01
CA TYR A 148 -8.26 -0.99 -18.15
C TYR A 148 -9.24 -2.13 -18.38
N LYS A 149 -9.61 -2.86 -17.32
CA LYS A 149 -10.60 -3.94 -17.40
C LYS A 149 -11.99 -3.42 -17.79
N GLY A 150 -12.40 -2.27 -17.28
CA GLY A 150 -13.66 -1.62 -17.63
C GLY A 150 -13.75 -1.31 -19.12
N VAL A 151 -12.66 -0.81 -19.73
CA VAL A 151 -12.56 -0.63 -21.19
C VAL A 151 -12.62 -1.97 -21.91
N LEU A 152 -11.91 -2.99 -21.43
CA LEU A 152 -11.94 -4.33 -22.04
C LEU A 152 -13.34 -4.97 -22.03
N ILE A 153 -14.13 -4.78 -20.97
CA ILE A 153 -15.51 -5.29 -20.91
C ILE A 153 -16.38 -4.69 -22.05
N ILE A 154 -16.09 -3.47 -22.51
CA ILE A 154 -16.75 -2.89 -23.70
C ILE A 154 -16.47 -3.74 -24.94
N PHE A 155 -15.19 -4.11 -25.11
CA PHE A 155 -14.74 -4.86 -26.27
C PHE A 155 -15.13 -6.34 -26.20
N GLU A 156 -15.19 -6.93 -25.00
CA GLU A 156 -15.67 -8.29 -24.75
C GLU A 156 -17.12 -8.52 -25.22
N GLY A 157 -17.93 -7.47 -25.28
CA GLY A 157 -19.30 -7.53 -25.78
C GLY A 157 -19.43 -7.67 -27.30
N TYR A 158 -18.33 -7.63 -28.04
CA TYR A 158 -18.32 -7.76 -29.50
C TYR A 158 -17.99 -9.18 -29.97
N ASP A 159 -18.61 -9.61 -31.06
CA ASP A 159 -18.42 -10.95 -31.63
C ASP A 159 -16.99 -11.26 -32.09
N TRP A 160 -16.18 -10.23 -32.39
CA TRP A 160 -14.77 -10.40 -32.77
C TRP A 160 -13.85 -10.68 -31.57
N TRP A 161 -14.33 -10.47 -30.34
CA TRP A 161 -13.50 -10.66 -29.16
C TRP A 161 -13.21 -12.16 -28.94
N PRO A 162 -11.93 -12.54 -28.76
CA PRO A 162 -11.56 -13.94 -28.61
C PRO A 162 -12.17 -14.52 -27.33
N LYS A 163 -13.00 -15.57 -27.50
CA LYS A 163 -13.50 -16.38 -26.38
C LYS A 163 -12.42 -17.38 -25.99
N ILE A 164 -11.60 -16.98 -25.02
CA ILE A 164 -10.52 -17.83 -24.51
C ILE A 164 -11.12 -18.76 -23.45
N GLU A 165 -11.36 -20.01 -23.84
CA GLU A 165 -11.79 -21.06 -22.91
C GLU A 165 -10.58 -21.78 -22.30
N ASN A 166 -10.76 -22.41 -21.14
CA ASN A 166 -9.78 -23.28 -20.47
C ASN A 166 -8.47 -22.64 -19.98
N MET A 167 -8.37 -21.32 -19.85
CA MET A 167 -7.21 -20.67 -19.21
C MET A 167 -7.28 -20.62 -17.67
N ASN A 168 -8.44 -20.95 -17.07
CA ASN A 168 -8.64 -20.86 -15.63
C ASN A 168 -7.61 -21.72 -14.85
N THR A 169 -7.32 -22.93 -15.33
CA THR A 169 -6.34 -23.83 -14.69
C THR A 169 -4.93 -23.24 -14.72
N ALA A 170 -4.49 -22.72 -15.87
CA ALA A 170 -3.19 -22.08 -16.02
C ALA A 170 -3.05 -20.83 -15.12
N VAL A 171 -4.06 -19.95 -15.12
CA VAL A 171 -4.08 -18.76 -14.26
C VAL A 171 -4.04 -19.15 -12.79
N SER A 172 -4.81 -20.16 -12.36
CA SER A 172 -4.80 -20.62 -10.97
C SER A 172 -3.45 -21.21 -10.56
N VAL A 173 -2.80 -22.02 -11.41
CA VAL A 173 -1.48 -22.61 -11.11
C VAL A 173 -0.39 -21.53 -11.01
N ILE A 174 -0.40 -20.55 -11.94
CA ILE A 174 0.55 -19.43 -11.91
C ILE A 174 0.30 -18.56 -10.67
N GLY A 175 -0.97 -18.25 -10.38
CA GLY A 175 -1.36 -17.48 -9.20
C GLY A 175 -0.95 -18.15 -7.89
N PHE A 176 -1.13 -19.47 -7.78
CA PHE A 176 -0.67 -20.25 -6.62
C PHE A 176 0.85 -20.22 -6.48
N SER A 177 1.57 -20.44 -7.59
CA SER A 177 3.05 -20.41 -7.59
C SER A 177 3.59 -19.04 -7.16
N LEU A 178 2.96 -17.95 -7.63
CA LEU A 178 3.27 -16.59 -7.20
C LEU A 178 3.00 -16.35 -5.70
N ALA A 179 1.86 -16.84 -5.19
CA ALA A 179 1.53 -16.74 -3.78
C ALA A 179 2.57 -17.48 -2.90
N VAL A 180 3.02 -18.66 -3.32
CA VAL A 180 4.09 -19.42 -2.63
C VAL A 180 5.40 -18.63 -2.65
N LEU A 181 5.83 -18.11 -3.80
CA LEU A 181 7.06 -17.31 -3.91
C LEU A 181 7.05 -16.05 -3.04
N LEU A 182 5.93 -15.33 -3.03
CA LEU A 182 5.74 -14.15 -2.18
C LEU A 182 5.70 -14.54 -0.69
N GLY A 183 5.03 -15.63 -0.34
CA GLY A 183 5.00 -16.14 1.02
C GLY A 183 6.39 -16.55 1.53
N THR A 184 7.19 -17.22 0.70
CA THR A 184 8.58 -17.55 1.02
C THR A 184 9.43 -16.30 1.20
N LYS A 185 9.31 -15.29 0.30
CA LYS A 185 10.02 -14.02 0.44
C LYS A 185 9.63 -13.31 1.75
N MET A 186 8.34 -13.22 2.03
CA MET A 186 7.81 -12.62 3.27
C MET A 186 8.35 -13.33 4.52
N SER A 187 8.43 -14.66 4.51
CA SER A 187 9.01 -15.42 5.63
C SER A 187 10.50 -15.09 5.84
N VAL A 188 11.28 -14.97 4.76
CA VAL A 188 12.70 -14.61 4.83
C VAL A 188 12.90 -13.19 5.36
N THR A 189 12.13 -12.21 4.88
CA THR A 189 12.21 -10.82 5.37
C THR A 189 11.77 -10.71 6.83
N ASN A 190 10.71 -11.40 7.22
CA ASN A 190 10.24 -11.44 8.61
C ASN A 190 11.29 -12.06 9.56
N ASN A 191 11.91 -13.17 9.14
CA ASN A 191 12.99 -13.79 9.92
C ASN A 191 14.20 -12.86 10.10
N ARG A 192 14.52 -12.05 9.08
CA ARG A 192 15.59 -11.05 9.18
C ARG A 192 15.28 -9.96 10.21
N ILE A 193 14.03 -9.50 10.28
CA ILE A 193 13.58 -8.55 11.31
C ILE A 193 13.80 -9.15 12.70
N PHE A 194 13.32 -10.38 12.95
CA PHE A 194 13.51 -11.04 14.24
C PHE A 194 14.98 -11.26 14.58
N GLN A 195 15.82 -11.63 13.62
CA GLN A 195 17.26 -11.76 13.85
C GLN A 195 17.92 -10.45 14.30
N ILE A 196 17.46 -9.30 13.79
CA ILE A 196 17.94 -7.98 14.21
C ILE A 196 17.42 -7.68 15.62
N GLU A 197 16.13 -7.86 15.91
CA GLU A 197 15.54 -7.65 17.25
C GLU A 197 16.24 -8.51 18.31
N ASP A 198 16.45 -9.80 18.03
CA ASP A 198 17.12 -10.73 18.92
C ASP A 198 18.58 -10.33 19.15
N ALA A 199 19.29 -9.91 18.11
CA ALA A 199 20.67 -9.45 18.24
C ALA A 199 20.76 -8.18 19.10
N VAL A 200 19.85 -7.22 18.91
CA VAL A 200 19.77 -6.02 19.76
C VAL A 200 19.53 -6.40 21.22
N CYS A 201 18.61 -7.33 21.50
CA CYS A 201 18.36 -7.83 22.85
C CYS A 201 19.59 -8.49 23.48
N ARG A 202 20.32 -9.34 22.73
CA ARG A 202 21.55 -9.98 23.22
C ARG A 202 22.65 -8.96 23.52
N VAL A 203 22.86 -7.98 22.64
CA VAL A 203 23.82 -6.88 22.84
C VAL A 203 23.49 -6.10 24.11
N VAL A 204 22.24 -5.69 24.29
CA VAL A 204 21.78 -4.97 25.49
C VAL A 204 21.92 -5.84 26.75
N GLY A 205 21.64 -7.15 26.64
CA GLY A 205 21.84 -8.11 27.72
C GLY A 205 23.29 -8.15 28.19
N SER A 206 24.25 -8.32 27.27
CA SER A 206 25.68 -8.32 27.60
C SER A 206 26.15 -7.00 28.21
N MET A 207 25.64 -5.87 27.71
CA MET A 207 25.95 -4.56 28.29
C MET A 207 25.46 -4.42 29.72
N ARG A 208 24.29 -4.97 30.04
CA ARG A 208 23.70 -4.92 31.38
C ARG A 208 24.57 -5.65 32.41
N ASP A 209 25.19 -6.75 32.04
CA ASP A 209 26.14 -7.46 32.91
C ASP A 209 27.41 -6.63 33.16
N MET A 210 27.90 -5.93 32.12
CA MET A 210 29.07 -5.06 32.20
C MET A 210 28.84 -3.78 33.04
N GLN A 211 27.58 -3.38 33.29
CA GLN A 211 27.26 -2.16 34.06
C GLN A 211 27.72 -2.19 35.52
N SER A 212 28.00 -3.38 36.06
CA SER A 212 28.56 -3.53 37.41
C SER A 212 29.86 -2.74 37.60
N ILE A 213 30.62 -2.52 36.52
CA ILE A 213 31.91 -1.82 36.56
C ILE A 213 31.72 -0.34 36.21
N GLU A 214 31.87 0.51 37.22
CA GLU A 214 31.52 1.95 37.12
C GLU A 214 32.36 2.70 36.07
N ALA A 215 33.64 2.33 35.94
CA ALA A 215 34.59 2.98 35.05
C ALA A 215 34.20 2.88 33.55
N ILE A 216 33.46 1.84 33.16
CA ILE A 216 33.08 1.56 31.77
C ILE A 216 31.76 2.24 31.39
N ARG A 217 30.89 2.53 32.37
CA ARG A 217 29.52 3.04 32.14
C ARG A 217 29.47 4.25 31.18
N PRO A 218 30.35 5.27 31.29
CA PRO A 218 30.30 6.42 30.39
C PRO A 218 30.60 6.05 28.93
N ALA A 219 31.63 5.23 28.71
CA ALA A 219 32.02 4.75 27.38
C ALA A 219 30.91 3.87 26.77
N MET A 220 30.32 2.99 27.58
CA MET A 220 29.22 2.12 27.17
C MET A 220 27.97 2.92 26.78
N LYS A 221 27.60 3.95 27.55
CA LYS A 221 26.46 4.83 27.21
C LYS A 221 26.71 5.63 25.94
N LYS A 222 27.95 6.12 25.73
CA LYS A 222 28.32 6.79 24.48
C LYS A 222 28.19 5.83 23.29
N TRP A 223 28.72 4.62 23.43
CA TRP A 223 28.68 3.57 22.40
C TRP A 223 27.24 3.14 22.08
N SER A 224 26.38 2.96 23.08
CA SER A 224 24.99 2.53 22.90
C SER A 224 24.11 3.57 22.20
N ILE A 225 24.35 4.86 22.49
CA ILE A 225 23.70 5.98 21.78
C ILE A 225 24.18 6.02 20.32
N LEU A 226 25.47 5.79 20.07
CA LEU A 226 26.00 5.74 18.71
C LEU A 226 25.43 4.56 17.93
N LEU A 227 25.33 3.38 18.53
CA LEU A 227 24.70 2.21 17.92
C LEU A 227 23.26 2.53 17.53
N TYR A 228 22.49 3.11 18.45
CA TYR A 228 21.10 3.51 18.16
C TYR A 228 20.99 4.48 16.98
N LYS A 229 21.85 5.52 16.94
CA LYS A 229 21.92 6.46 15.81
C LYS A 229 22.30 5.78 14.50
N THR A 230 23.22 4.81 14.55
CA THR A 230 23.66 4.03 13.39
C THR A 230 22.52 3.15 12.85
N LEU A 231 21.79 2.48 13.74
CA LEU A 231 20.64 1.64 13.36
C LEU A 231 19.52 2.47 12.73
N LYS A 232 19.27 3.70 13.21
CA LYS A 232 18.30 4.64 12.63
C LYS A 232 18.84 5.47 11.46
N HIS A 233 20.09 5.28 11.04
CA HIS A 233 20.65 6.05 9.94
C HIS A 233 19.95 5.73 8.60
N PRO A 234 19.66 6.73 7.75
CA PRO A 234 19.11 6.50 6.41
C PRO A 234 19.95 5.52 5.58
N GLN A 235 19.29 4.78 4.69
CA GLN A 235 19.90 3.68 3.91
C GLN A 235 21.00 4.12 2.94
N ILE A 236 20.94 5.36 2.42
CA ILE A 236 21.86 5.86 1.37
C ILE A 236 23.32 5.88 1.86
N ASP A 237 23.55 6.24 3.12
CA ASP A 237 24.90 6.34 3.72
C ASP A 237 25.08 5.39 4.91
N LYS A 238 24.22 4.37 5.02
CA LYS A 238 24.23 3.45 6.17
C LYS A 238 25.51 2.62 6.27
N GLY A 239 26.15 2.34 5.14
CA GLY A 239 27.44 1.64 5.09
C GLY A 239 28.54 2.39 5.85
N GLU A 240 28.69 3.69 5.59
CA GLU A 240 29.69 4.53 6.26
C GLU A 240 29.41 4.63 7.77
N ALA A 241 28.14 4.80 8.16
CA ALA A 241 27.74 4.80 9.56
C ALA A 241 28.08 3.46 10.25
N VAL A 242 27.88 2.32 9.56
CA VAL A 242 28.24 0.99 10.07
C VAL A 242 29.76 0.82 10.20
N ASP A 243 30.55 1.30 9.24
CA ASP A 243 32.02 1.22 9.30
C ASP A 243 32.59 2.09 10.43
N LYS A 244 32.01 3.27 10.64
CA LYS A 244 32.30 4.09 11.82
C LYS A 244 31.95 3.37 13.13
N MET A 245 30.81 2.70 13.16
CA MET A 245 30.36 1.93 14.33
C MET A 245 31.28 0.75 14.65
N ARG A 246 31.84 0.08 13.63
CA ARG A 246 32.88 -0.95 13.81
C ARG A 246 34.11 -0.37 14.50
N SER A 247 34.64 0.74 13.98
CA SER A 247 35.82 1.41 14.55
C SER A 247 35.61 1.88 16.00
N GLU A 248 34.40 2.36 16.32
CA GLU A 248 34.03 2.76 17.67
C GLU A 248 33.81 1.55 18.60
N THR A 249 33.49 0.38 18.05
CA THR A 249 33.43 -0.88 18.81
C THR A 249 34.82 -1.36 19.20
N ASP A 250 35.79 -1.26 18.28
CA ASP A 250 37.21 -1.58 18.57
C ASP A 250 37.77 -0.60 19.61
N SER A 251 37.42 0.69 19.51
CA SER A 251 37.80 1.71 20.49
C SER A 251 37.19 1.43 21.87
N PHE A 252 35.96 0.92 21.91
CA PHE A 252 35.29 0.53 23.15
C PHE A 252 35.93 -0.71 23.77
N GLU A 253 36.39 -1.68 22.97
CA GLU A 253 37.12 -2.86 23.43
C GLU A 253 38.37 -2.49 24.24
N VAL A 254 39.17 -1.53 23.76
CA VAL A 254 40.36 -1.05 24.50
C VAL A 254 39.98 -0.48 25.88
N VAL A 255 38.84 0.19 25.99
CA VAL A 255 38.32 0.68 27.27
C VAL A 255 37.89 -0.49 28.16
N LEU A 256 37.25 -1.51 27.60
CA LEU A 256 36.88 -2.72 28.35
C LEU A 256 38.12 -3.43 28.90
N GLU A 257 39.13 -3.69 28.05
CA GLU A 257 40.36 -4.38 28.43
C GLU A 257 41.16 -3.62 29.50
N SER A 258 41.30 -2.30 29.34
CA SER A 258 41.99 -1.45 30.33
C SER A 258 41.33 -1.45 31.71
N ASN A 259 40.06 -1.82 31.79
CA ASN A 259 39.29 -1.94 33.03
C ASN A 259 39.07 -3.40 33.46
N GLY A 260 39.83 -4.35 32.91
CA GLY A 260 39.79 -5.76 33.29
C GLY A 260 38.59 -6.54 32.74
N VAL A 261 37.86 -5.97 31.77
CA VAL A 261 36.74 -6.61 31.06
C VAL A 261 37.23 -7.01 29.68
N GLY A 262 37.88 -8.16 29.57
CA GLY A 262 38.44 -8.61 28.29
C GLY A 262 38.35 -10.11 28.08
N GLY A 263 38.80 -10.54 26.90
CA GLY A 263 38.93 -11.95 26.57
C GLY A 263 37.59 -12.70 26.40
N PRO A 264 37.45 -13.94 26.91
CA PRO A 264 36.27 -14.77 26.66
C PRO A 264 34.94 -14.14 27.11
N ASN A 265 34.99 -13.23 28.09
CA ASN A 265 33.81 -12.61 28.69
C ASN A 265 33.13 -11.59 27.76
N THR A 266 33.87 -10.94 26.86
CA THR A 266 33.34 -9.96 25.90
C THR A 266 33.11 -10.55 24.51
N ALA A 267 33.65 -11.75 24.23
CA ALA A 267 33.54 -12.40 22.93
C ALA A 267 32.09 -12.55 22.43
N GLY A 268 31.15 -12.86 23.33
CA GLY A 268 29.72 -12.94 23.01
C GLY A 268 29.15 -11.61 22.51
N PHE A 269 29.46 -10.52 23.22
CA PHE A 269 29.07 -9.16 22.85
C PHE A 269 29.62 -8.77 21.48
N HIS A 270 30.93 -8.91 21.25
CA HIS A 270 31.54 -8.53 19.97
C HIS A 270 30.99 -9.35 18.80
N ARG A 271 30.74 -10.66 19.01
CA ARG A 271 30.09 -11.51 18.00
C ARG A 271 28.69 -11.02 17.66
N ASP A 272 27.88 -10.70 18.67
CA ASP A 272 26.50 -10.25 18.46
C ASP A 272 26.45 -8.85 17.81
N VAL A 273 27.37 -7.95 18.16
CA VAL A 273 27.53 -6.64 17.50
C VAL A 273 27.92 -6.81 16.03
N SER A 274 28.93 -7.63 15.75
CA SER A 274 29.38 -7.88 14.38
C SER A 274 28.27 -8.51 13.53
N PHE A 275 27.54 -9.47 14.09
CA PHE A 275 26.36 -10.07 13.46
C PHE A 275 25.27 -9.02 13.18
N LEU A 276 24.94 -8.19 14.16
CA LEU A 276 23.94 -7.12 14.02
C LEU A 276 24.32 -6.16 12.89
N LEU A 277 25.54 -5.62 12.91
CA LEU A 277 26.03 -4.67 11.90
C LEU A 277 26.07 -5.27 10.49
N HIS A 278 26.40 -6.56 10.37
CA HIS A 278 26.31 -7.28 9.10
C HIS A 278 24.86 -7.39 8.60
N ARG A 279 23.91 -7.76 9.48
CA ARG A 279 22.49 -7.91 9.14
C ARG A 279 21.80 -6.60 8.78
N VAL A 280 22.25 -5.48 9.33
CA VAL A 280 21.73 -4.13 9.01
C VAL A 280 21.94 -3.77 7.54
N LEU A 281 23.06 -4.20 6.94
CA LEU A 281 23.40 -3.92 5.54
C LEU A 281 22.88 -4.99 4.57
N ALA A 282 22.51 -6.16 5.07
CA ALA A 282 22.00 -7.23 4.23
C ALA A 282 20.69 -6.80 3.55
N LYS A 283 20.61 -6.98 2.23
CA LYS A 283 19.41 -6.75 1.41
C LYS A 283 19.13 -7.99 0.57
N THR A 284 17.88 -8.18 0.19
CA THR A 284 17.52 -9.17 -0.83
C THR A 284 18.23 -8.83 -2.17
N PRO A 285 18.64 -9.83 -2.96
CA PRO A 285 19.25 -9.57 -4.26
C PRO A 285 18.30 -8.79 -5.17
N ALA A 286 18.76 -7.65 -5.71
CA ALA A 286 17.94 -6.76 -6.54
C ALA A 286 17.31 -7.47 -7.76
N VAL A 287 17.99 -8.50 -8.29
CA VAL A 287 17.49 -9.31 -9.41
C VAL A 287 16.21 -10.07 -9.03
N TYR A 288 16.13 -10.61 -7.81
CA TYR A 288 14.96 -11.34 -7.34
C TYR A 288 13.75 -10.42 -7.22
N ASP A 289 13.96 -9.21 -6.72
CA ASP A 289 12.91 -8.20 -6.55
C ASP A 289 12.40 -7.66 -7.88
N GLY A 290 13.31 -7.39 -8.82
CA GLY A 290 12.96 -7.02 -10.18
C GLY A 290 12.18 -8.13 -10.89
N PHE A 291 12.62 -9.39 -10.74
CA PHE A 291 11.93 -10.55 -11.30
C PHE A 291 10.50 -10.68 -10.75
N LEU A 292 10.31 -10.66 -9.43
CA LEU A 292 8.98 -10.74 -8.81
C LEU A 292 8.05 -9.62 -9.30
N ARG A 293 8.55 -8.38 -9.37
CA ARG A 293 7.78 -7.24 -9.89
C ARG A 293 7.30 -7.49 -11.32
N ILE A 294 8.17 -8.00 -12.19
CA ILE A 294 7.84 -8.32 -13.58
C ILE A 294 6.78 -9.42 -13.65
N VAL A 295 6.97 -10.53 -12.93
CA VAL A 295 6.03 -11.67 -13.00
C VAL A 295 4.65 -11.30 -12.45
N ILE A 296 4.57 -10.55 -11.34
CA ILE A 296 3.30 -10.08 -10.79
C ILE A 296 2.59 -9.16 -11.78
N THR A 297 3.33 -8.23 -12.40
CA THR A 297 2.77 -7.29 -13.39
C THR A 297 2.25 -8.03 -14.61
N LEU A 298 3.02 -8.98 -15.15
CA LEU A 298 2.60 -9.81 -16.28
C LEU A 298 1.38 -10.67 -15.93
N TYR A 299 1.36 -11.28 -14.75
CA TYR A 299 0.23 -12.08 -14.30
C TYR A 299 -1.06 -11.27 -14.19
N ILE A 300 -1.00 -10.08 -13.57
CA ILE A 300 -2.15 -9.17 -13.47
C ILE A 300 -2.61 -8.74 -14.87
N LEU A 301 -1.69 -8.39 -15.76
CA LEU A 301 -2.02 -7.99 -17.14
C LEU A 301 -2.73 -9.13 -17.87
N VAL A 302 -2.19 -10.34 -17.82
CA VAL A 302 -2.78 -11.53 -18.44
C VAL A 302 -4.18 -11.81 -17.87
N LEU A 303 -4.35 -11.70 -16.55
CA LEU A 303 -5.64 -11.93 -15.88
C LEU A 303 -6.71 -10.93 -16.34
N ILE A 304 -6.33 -9.66 -16.56
CA ILE A 304 -7.23 -8.63 -17.06
C ILE A 304 -7.78 -8.99 -18.46
N PHE A 305 -6.98 -9.60 -19.33
CA PHE A 305 -7.45 -10.01 -20.66
C PHE A 305 -8.21 -11.34 -20.68
N ILE A 306 -7.80 -12.30 -19.86
CA ILE A 306 -8.30 -13.67 -19.94
C ILE A 306 -9.69 -13.83 -19.32
N VAL A 307 -9.94 -13.25 -18.13
CA VAL A 307 -11.14 -13.57 -17.36
C VAL A 307 -12.26 -12.59 -17.73
N PRO A 308 -13.32 -13.02 -18.45
CA PRO A 308 -14.30 -12.08 -19.00
C PRO A 308 -15.30 -11.56 -17.96
N GLY A 309 -15.95 -10.45 -18.30
CA GLY A 309 -17.11 -9.88 -17.61
C GLY A 309 -16.81 -9.28 -16.24
N ILE A 310 -17.89 -9.06 -15.49
CA ILE A 310 -17.86 -8.42 -14.16
C ILE A 310 -17.13 -9.29 -13.13
N GLY A 311 -17.26 -10.62 -13.25
CA GLY A 311 -16.49 -11.56 -12.42
C GLY A 311 -14.97 -11.37 -12.59
N GLY A 312 -14.52 -11.15 -13.82
CA GLY A 312 -13.13 -10.82 -14.13
C GLY A 312 -12.67 -9.47 -13.56
N LEU A 313 -13.55 -8.47 -13.53
CA LEU A 313 -13.26 -7.19 -12.88
C LEU A 313 -13.05 -7.33 -11.37
N VAL A 314 -13.94 -8.06 -10.69
CA VAL A 314 -13.80 -8.31 -9.25
C VAL A 314 -12.52 -9.10 -8.96
N LEU A 315 -12.23 -10.14 -9.75
CA LEU A 315 -11.02 -10.94 -9.60
C LEU A 315 -9.76 -10.10 -9.83
N THR A 316 -9.77 -9.22 -10.83
CA THR A 316 -8.66 -8.29 -11.10
C THR A 316 -8.40 -7.39 -9.89
N VAL A 317 -9.45 -6.78 -9.34
CA VAL A 317 -9.32 -5.92 -8.14
C VAL A 317 -8.71 -6.69 -6.98
N LEU A 318 -9.23 -7.90 -6.71
CA LEU A 318 -8.72 -8.75 -5.64
C LEU A 318 -7.26 -9.15 -5.87
N MET A 319 -6.90 -9.52 -7.09
CA MET A 319 -5.54 -9.97 -7.42
C MET A 319 -4.53 -8.84 -7.35
N VAL A 320 -4.87 -7.65 -7.85
CA VAL A 320 -4.04 -6.45 -7.67
C VAL A 320 -3.87 -6.17 -6.19
N TYR A 321 -4.97 -6.20 -5.41
CA TYR A 321 -4.94 -5.95 -3.98
C TYR A 321 -4.06 -6.93 -3.20
N VAL A 322 -4.23 -8.23 -3.45
CA VAL A 322 -3.51 -9.28 -2.72
C VAL A 322 -2.04 -9.34 -3.16
N LEU A 323 -1.78 -9.52 -4.45
CA LEU A 323 -0.40 -9.71 -4.94
C LEU A 323 0.41 -8.41 -4.89
N GLY A 324 -0.19 -7.29 -5.29
CA GLY A 324 0.45 -5.99 -5.17
C GLY A 324 0.64 -5.58 -3.70
N GLY A 325 -0.29 -5.94 -2.82
CA GLY A 325 -0.23 -5.59 -1.40
C GLY A 325 0.85 -6.36 -0.68
N MET A 326 0.94 -7.66 -0.97
CA MET A 326 2.05 -8.49 -0.50
C MET A 326 3.39 -7.98 -1.04
N TYR A 327 3.47 -7.60 -2.32
CA TYR A 327 4.70 -7.06 -2.88
C TYR A 327 5.16 -5.79 -2.14
N PHE A 328 4.28 -4.79 -1.98
CA PHE A 328 4.63 -3.55 -1.27
C PHE A 328 4.94 -3.77 0.21
N LEU A 329 4.24 -4.70 0.86
CA LEU A 329 4.55 -5.08 2.23
C LEU A 329 5.96 -5.67 2.33
N ILE A 330 6.31 -6.58 1.42
CA ILE A 330 7.63 -7.23 1.45
C ILE A 330 8.74 -6.25 1.08
N GLU A 331 8.51 -5.36 0.10
CA GLU A 331 9.46 -4.30 -0.29
C GLU A 331 9.78 -3.36 0.89
N ASP A 332 8.77 -3.04 1.71
CA ASP A 332 8.93 -2.26 2.94
C ASP A 332 9.70 -3.04 4.02
N MET A 333 9.32 -4.29 4.27
CA MET A 333 10.00 -5.18 5.22
C MET A 333 11.47 -5.46 4.84
N ASP A 334 11.83 -5.29 3.57
CA ASP A 334 13.22 -5.44 3.11
C ASP A 334 14.13 -4.29 3.60
N ASN A 335 13.57 -3.17 4.06
CA ASN A 335 14.29 -2.05 4.65
C ASN A 335 13.78 -1.72 6.07
N PRO A 336 13.87 -2.65 7.04
CA PRO A 336 13.14 -2.56 8.30
C PRO A 336 13.77 -1.57 9.31
N LEU A 337 14.75 -0.79 8.88
CA LEU A 337 15.47 0.21 9.68
C LEU A 337 15.48 1.58 9.00
N SER A 338 14.53 1.85 8.10
CA SER A 338 14.40 3.15 7.43
C SER A 338 13.81 4.20 8.38
N TYR A 339 12.79 3.83 9.17
CA TYR A 339 12.00 4.73 10.02
C TYR A 339 11.46 5.97 9.27
N GLU A 340 11.25 5.84 7.97
CA GLU A 340 10.65 6.89 7.14
C GLU A 340 9.15 7.00 7.45
N GLU A 341 8.53 8.16 7.22
CA GLU A 341 7.07 8.35 7.42
C GLU A 341 6.21 7.42 6.54
N ASP A 342 6.82 6.84 5.49
CA ASP A 342 6.22 5.89 4.56
C ASP A 342 6.46 4.40 4.93
N SER A 343 7.18 4.13 6.04
CA SER A 343 7.47 2.78 6.52
C SER A 343 6.23 2.14 7.15
N PHE A 344 5.94 0.88 6.81
CA PHE A 344 4.85 0.12 7.42
C PHE A 344 5.31 -0.68 8.64
N ILE A 345 6.51 -1.30 8.55
CA ILE A 345 7.04 -2.20 9.55
C ILE A 345 8.52 -1.88 9.80
N ASP A 346 8.81 -1.39 11.00
CA ASP A 346 10.17 -1.16 11.48
C ASP A 346 10.57 -2.18 12.56
N VAL A 347 11.87 -2.47 12.64
CA VAL A 347 12.49 -3.20 13.76
C VAL A 347 12.24 -2.42 15.05
N ARG A 348 11.85 -3.11 16.11
CA ARG A 348 11.75 -2.51 17.44
C ARG A 348 13.12 -2.45 18.10
N LEU A 349 13.49 -1.24 18.53
CA LEU A 349 14.73 -0.98 19.27
C LEU A 349 14.47 -0.71 20.76
N ASP A 350 13.32 -1.13 21.28
CA ASP A 350 12.82 -0.82 22.63
C ASP A 350 13.84 -1.16 23.73
N ALA A 351 14.53 -2.30 23.60
CA ALA A 351 15.57 -2.71 24.54
C ALA A 351 16.74 -1.71 24.60
N LEU A 352 17.18 -1.21 23.44
CA LEU A 352 18.26 -0.25 23.32
C LEU A 352 17.79 1.16 23.73
N GLU A 353 16.55 1.53 23.41
CA GLU A 353 15.94 2.79 23.87
C GLU A 353 15.79 2.83 25.39
N PHE A 354 15.37 1.73 26.00
CA PHE A 354 15.27 1.61 27.45
C PHE A 354 16.64 1.70 28.12
N PHE A 355 17.66 1.05 27.55
CA PHE A 355 19.03 1.14 28.07
C PHE A 355 19.62 2.56 27.99
N ASN A 356 19.26 3.32 26.95
CA ASN A 356 19.81 4.66 26.71
C ASN A 356 19.20 5.77 27.57
N LYS A 357 18.01 5.53 28.15
CA LYS A 357 17.38 6.43 29.14
C LYS A 357 18.19 6.36 30.42
#